data_AF-A0A3E3E668-F1
#
_entry.id   AF-A0A3E3E668-F1
#
_cell.length_a   1.000
_cell.length_b   1.000
_cell.length_c   1.000
_cell.angle_alpha   90.00
_cell.angle_beta   90.00
_cell.angle_gamma   90.00
#
_symmetry.space_group_name_H-M   'P 1'
#
loop_
_entity.id
_entity.type
_entity.pdbx_description
1 polymer ?
#
loop_
_entity_poly.entity_id
_entity_poly.type
_entity_poly.pdbx_seq_one_letter_code
_entity_poly.pdbx_strand_id
1 'polypeptide(L)' 'MDEKIKEQILHIRASGLTNMFDVTMVQRIANEYGFYELVIFLEENRADYVHFILYGEA' A
#
# COMPACT_ATOMS: atom_id res chain seq x y z
N MET A 1 3.20 11.15 1.78
CA MET A 1 3.65 9.73 1.70
C MET A 1 5.09 9.68 1.17
N ASP A 2 5.93 8.84 1.78
CA ASP A 2 7.33 8.61 1.36
C ASP A 2 7.41 7.93 -0.03
N GLU A 3 8.45 8.22 -0.81
CA GLU A 3 8.73 7.58 -2.10
C GLU A 3 8.87 6.07 -1.97
N LYS A 4 9.50 5.58 -0.89
CA LYS A 4 9.66 4.14 -0.66
C LYS A 4 8.32 3.42 -0.46
N ILE A 5 7.38 4.07 0.24
CA ILE A 5 6.02 3.54 0.44
C ILE A 5 5.26 3.52 -0.89
N LYS A 6 5.42 4.55 -1.73
CA LYS A 6 4.84 4.59 -3.09
C LYS A 6 5.33 3.41 -3.92
N GLU A 7 6.64 3.16 -3.95
CA GLU A 7 7.22 2.03 -4.69
C GLU A 7 6.68 0.68 -4.22
N GLN A 8 6.58 0.48 -2.89
CA GLN A 8 6.03 -0.74 -2.31
C GLN A 8 4.55 -0.95 -2.69
N ILE A 9 3.73 0.11 -2.65
CA ILE A 9 2.33 0.06 -3.09
C ILE A 9 2.22 -0.29 -4.57
N LEU A 10 3.05 0.34 -5.42
CA LEU A 10 3.07 0.07 -6.86
C LEU A 10 3.55 -1.35 -7.16
N HIS A 11 4.48 -1.89 -6.38
CA HIS A 11 4.90 -3.28 -6.49
C HIS A 11 3.76 -4.26 -6.20
N ILE A 12 2.99 -4.03 -5.13
CA ILE A 12 1.80 -4.84 -4.81
C ILE A 12 0.75 -4.68 -5.91
N ARG A 13 0.51 -3.46 -6.40
CA ARG A 13 -0.42 -3.20 -7.51
C ARG A 13 -0.04 -3.97 -8.77
N ALA A 14 1.25 -3.95 -9.14
CA ALA A 14 1.77 -4.65 -10.30
C ALA A 14 1.64 -6.18 -10.17
N SER A 15 1.70 -6.72 -8.94
CA SER A 15 1.50 -8.15 -8.70
C SER A 15 0.10 -8.66 -9.05
N GLY A 16 -0.92 -7.79 -9.01
CA GLY A 16 -2.30 -8.15 -9.31
C GLY A 16 -2.94 -9.16 -8.34
N LEU A 17 -2.30 -9.42 -7.18
CA LEU A 17 -2.74 -10.46 -6.24
C LEU A 17 -3.99 -10.07 -5.42
N THR A 18 -4.28 -8.78 -5.29
CA THR A 18 -5.42 -8.28 -4.52
C THR A 18 -6.01 -7.02 -5.14
N ASN A 19 -7.26 -6.72 -4.79
CA ASN A 19 -7.83 -5.40 -5.01
C ASN A 19 -7.13 -4.38 -4.09
N MET A 20 -6.70 -3.25 -4.63
CA MET A 20 -5.99 -2.23 -3.86
C MET A 20 -6.85 -1.53 -2.80
N PHE A 21 -8.18 -1.66 -2.83
CA PHE A 21 -9.09 -1.19 -1.77
C PHE A 21 -9.28 -2.21 -0.66
N ASP A 22 -8.87 -3.47 -0.85
CA ASP A 22 -8.78 -4.47 0.21
C ASP A 22 -7.50 -4.22 1.01
N VAL A 23 -7.54 -3.21 1.87
CA VAL A 23 -6.40 -2.75 2.67
C VAL A 23 -5.85 -3.86 3.56
N THR A 24 -6.72 -4.70 4.13
CA THR A 24 -6.31 -5.83 4.98
C THR A 24 -5.49 -6.84 4.19
N MET A 25 -5.91 -7.16 2.97
CA MET A 25 -5.16 -8.06 2.11
C MET A 25 -3.85 -7.43 1.60
N VAL A 26 -3.86 -6.14 1.26
CA VAL A 26 -2.64 -5.39 0.88
C VAL A 26 -1.64 -5.40 2.04
N GLN A 27 -2.09 -5.19 3.27
CA GLN A 27 -1.24 -5.24 4.46
C GLN A 27 -0.66 -6.63 4.71
N ARG A 28 -1.47 -7.70 4.50
CA ARG A 28 -0.99 -9.08 4.59
C ARG A 28 0.11 -9.37 3.57
N ILE A 29 -0.08 -8.97 2.31
CA ILE A 29 0.90 -9.13 1.23
C ILE A 29 2.15 -8.28 1.51
N ALA A 30 1.98 -7.05 1.99
CA ALA A 30 3.10 -6.19 2.38
C ALA A 30 3.95 -6.86 3.46
N ASN A 31 3.33 -7.49 4.46
CA ASN A 31 4.03 -8.25 5.49
C ASN A 31 4.77 -9.48 4.92
N GLU A 32 4.17 -10.21 3.99
CA GLU A 32 4.80 -11.35 3.29
C GLU A 32 6.02 -10.93 2.46
N TYR A 33 5.98 -9.73 1.85
CA TYR A 33 7.09 -9.17 1.08
C TYR A 33 8.13 -8.43 1.93
N GLY A 34 7.94 -8.35 3.26
CA GLY A 34 8.85 -7.64 4.16
C GLY A 34 8.75 -6.12 4.08
N PHE A 35 7.67 -5.59 3.53
CA PHE A 35 7.38 -4.14 3.45
C PHE A 35 6.77 -3.64 4.78
N TYR A 36 7.52 -3.80 5.88
CA TYR A 36 7.01 -3.48 7.21
C TYR A 36 6.65 -2.00 7.40
N GLU A 37 7.34 -1.10 6.71
CA GLU A 37 6.99 0.33 6.70
C GLU A 37 5.63 0.59 6.07
N LEU A 38 5.29 -0.09 4.97
CA LEU A 38 3.95 -0.04 4.38
C LEU A 38 2.91 -0.64 5.33
N VAL A 39 3.23 -1.72 6.04
CA VAL A 39 2.31 -2.32 7.03
C VAL A 39 1.93 -1.31 8.12
N ILE A 40 2.92 -0.59 8.66
CA ILE A 40 2.70 0.46 9.68
C ILE A 40 1.96 1.65 9.06
N PHE A 41 2.34 2.07 7.86
CA PHE A 41 1.70 3.18 7.16
C PHE A 41 0.22 2.94 6.89
N LEU A 42 -0.19 1.71 6.56
CA LEU A 42 -1.60 1.37 6.34
C LEU A 42 -2.44 1.44 7.61
N GLU A 43 -1.84 1.23 8.79
CA GLU A 43 -2.51 1.40 10.09
C GLU A 43 -2.66 2.88 10.43
N GLU A 44 -1.59 3.67 10.29
CA GLU A 44 -1.55 5.06 10.74
C GLU A 44 -2.20 6.03 9.74
N ASN A 45 -2.08 5.76 8.44
CA ASN A 45 -2.37 6.71 7.37
C ASN A 45 -3.23 6.09 6.25
N ARG A 46 -4.24 5.31 6.63
CA ARG A 46 -5.16 4.65 5.68
C ARG A 46 -5.84 5.61 4.71
N ALA A 47 -6.18 6.83 5.17
CA ALA A 47 -6.81 7.84 4.32
C ALA A 47 -5.90 8.27 3.17
N ASP A 48 -4.62 8.52 3.45
CA ASP A 48 -3.61 8.90 2.46
C ASP A 48 -3.38 7.78 1.44
N TYR A 49 -3.35 6.53 1.91
CA TYR A 49 -3.28 5.36 1.03
C TYR A 49 -4.46 5.32 0.05
N VAL A 50 -5.70 5.43 0.55
CA VAL A 50 -6.90 5.39 -0.30
C VAL A 50 -6.91 6.58 -1.27
N HIS A 51 -6.52 7.76 -0.81
CA HIS A 51 -6.39 8.94 -1.66
C HIS A 51 -5.37 8.70 -2.79
N PHE A 52 -4.21 8.12 -2.48
CA PHE A 52 -3.22 7.76 -3.50
C PHE A 52 -3.74 6.75 -4.52
N ILE A 53 -4.46 5.71 -4.08
CA ILE A 53 -5.04 4.72 -5.01
C ILE A 53 -6.07 5.35 -5.96
N LEU A 54 -6.86 6.31 -5.48
CA LEU A 54 -7.90 6.96 -6.28
C LEU A 54 -7.36 7.99 -7.27
N TYR A 55 -6.42 8.83 -6.83
CA TYR A 55 -6.01 10.01 -7.60
C TYR A 55 -4.60 9.89 -8.16
N GLY A 56 -3.77 8.97 -7.64
CA GLY A 56 -2.37 8.83 -8.03
C GLY A 56 -1.49 10.02 -7.65
N GLU A 57 -2.04 10.99 -6.90
CA GLU A 57 -1.35 12.23 -6.56
C GLU A 57 -0.54 12.10 -5.27
N ALA A 58 0.61 12.79 -5.29
CA ALA A 58 1.76 12.64 -4.41
C ALA A 58 1.65 13.42 -3.11
#